data_AF-A0A836WI77-F1
#
_entry.id   AF-A0A836WI77-F1
#
_cell.length_a   1.000
_cell.length_b   1.000
_cell.length_c   1.000
_cell.angle_alpha   90.00
_cell.angle_beta   90.00
_cell.angle_gamma   90.00
#
_symmetry.space_group_name_H-M   'P 1'
#
loop_
_entity.id
_entity.type
_entity.pdbx_description
1 polymer ?
#
loop_
_entity_poly.entity_id
_entity_poly.type
_entity_poly.pdbx_seq_one_letter_code
_entity_poly.pdbx_strand_id
1 'polypeptide(L)'
;MERCTICKARLKDSSTICPRCGADLSIPLNIEDEAQALCHEAIMQLGAGHLGDAVQTIEYALHLKREPLTQAVWGFIRHQSLH
;
A
#
# COMPACT_ATOMS: atom_id res chain seq x y z
N MET A 1 -15.16 -3.70 -4.38
CA MET A 1 -15.35 -4.09 -5.80
C MET A 1 -14.41 -3.27 -6.66
N GLU A 2 -13.28 -3.87 -7.01
CA GLU A 2 -12.20 -3.21 -7.72
C GLU A 2 -12.51 -3.03 -9.21
N ARG A 3 -11.81 -2.08 -9.85
CA ARG A 3 -11.99 -1.77 -11.27
C ARG A 3 -10.66 -1.87 -12.00
N CYS A 4 -10.70 -2.43 -13.21
CA CYS A 4 -9.56 -2.46 -14.10
C CYS A 4 -9.01 -1.04 -14.33
N THR A 5 -7.72 -0.82 -14.09
CA THR A 5 -7.07 0.47 -14.26
C THR A 5 -7.06 0.94 -15.72
N ILE A 6 -7.07 0.00 -16.67
CA ILE A 6 -7.06 0.25 -18.12
C ILE A 6 -8.46 0.58 -18.67
N CYS A 7 -9.41 -0.35 -18.57
CA CYS A 7 -10.74 -0.20 -19.22
C CYS A 7 -11.89 0.17 -18.27
N LYS A 8 -11.59 0.34 -16.97
CA LYS A 8 -12.54 0.71 -15.89
C LYS A 8 -13.70 -0.28 -15.67
N ALA A 9 -13.64 -1.46 -16.28
CA ALA A 9 -14.58 -2.54 -16.03
C ALA A 9 -14.48 -3.03 -14.58
N ARG A 10 -15.61 -3.44 -14.01
CA ARG A 10 -15.64 -4.11 -12.70
C ARG A 10 -14.90 -5.44 -12.81
N LEU A 11 -14.00 -5.69 -11.88
CA LEU A 11 -13.35 -6.98 -11.72
C LEU A 11 -14.20 -7.85 -10.80
N LYS A 12 -14.22 -9.16 -11.07
CA LYS A 12 -14.63 -10.13 -10.06
C LYS A 12 -13.51 -10.23 -9.02
N ASP A 13 -13.86 -10.45 -7.77
CA ASP A 13 -12.88 -10.57 -6.69
C ASP A 13 -11.83 -11.63 -7.07
N SER A 14 -10.55 -11.30 -6.84
CA SER A 14 -9.38 -12.14 -7.14
C SER A 14 -9.02 -12.35 -8.63
N SER A 15 -9.68 -11.67 -9.57
CA SER A 15 -9.37 -11.81 -11.01
C SER A 15 -8.19 -10.92 -11.41
N THR A 16 -7.05 -11.54 -11.74
CA THR A 16 -5.87 -10.82 -12.22
C THR A 16 -5.95 -10.47 -13.70
N ILE A 17 -6.69 -11.22 -14.51
CA ILE A 17 -6.92 -10.87 -15.93
C ILE A 17 -8.28 -10.21 -16.08
N CYS A 18 -8.30 -9.00 -16.66
CA CYS A 18 -9.55 -8.29 -16.89
C CYS A 18 -10.42 -9.04 -17.91
N PRO A 19 -11.67 -9.44 -17.58
CA PRO A 19 -12.52 -10.19 -18.49
C PRO A 19 -13.04 -9.35 -19.67
N ARG A 20 -12.88 -8.03 -19.63
CA ARG A 20 -13.35 -7.12 -20.70
C ARG A 20 -12.25 -6.80 -21.71
N CYS A 21 -11.08 -6.40 -21.24
CA CYS A 21 -10.00 -5.92 -22.12
C CYS A 21 -8.80 -6.86 -22.17
N GLY A 22 -8.79 -7.96 -21.40
CA GLY A 22 -7.68 -8.92 -21.37
C GLY A 22 -6.40 -8.41 -20.72
N ALA A 23 -6.41 -7.21 -20.12
CA ALA A 23 -5.24 -6.68 -19.44
C ALA A 23 -4.88 -7.55 -18.22
N ASP A 24 -3.60 -7.85 -18.07
CA ASP A 24 -3.05 -8.46 -16.88
C ASP A 24 -2.83 -7.39 -15.79
N LEU A 25 -3.48 -7.61 -14.66
CA LEU A 25 -3.49 -6.77 -13.48
C LEU A 25 -2.75 -7.42 -12.31
N SER A 26 -2.12 -8.58 -12.51
CA SER A 26 -1.36 -9.28 -11.44
C SER A 26 -0.33 -8.35 -10.80
N ILE A 27 0.43 -7.61 -11.61
CA ILE A 27 1.45 -6.68 -11.13
C ILE A 27 0.86 -5.51 -10.35
N PRO A 28 -0.07 -4.70 -10.90
CA PRO A 28 -0.62 -3.59 -10.13
C PRO A 28 -1.34 -4.06 -8.86
N LEU A 29 -2.09 -5.16 -8.89
CA LEU A 29 -2.76 -5.70 -7.69
C LEU A 29 -1.75 -6.12 -6.62
N ASN A 30 -0.68 -6.83 -7.00
CA ASN A 30 0.38 -7.21 -6.05
C ASN A 30 1.05 -5.98 -5.43
N ILE A 31 1.26 -4.91 -6.19
CA ILE A 31 1.84 -3.66 -5.66
C ILE A 31 0.90 -3.03 -4.62
N GLU A 32 -0.41 -3.08 -4.84
CA GLU A 32 -1.38 -2.57 -3.85
C GLU A 32 -1.37 -3.42 -2.56
N ASP A 33 -1.39 -4.75 -2.69
CA ASP A 33 -1.31 -5.67 -1.56
C ASP A 33 0.00 -5.51 -0.78
N GLU A 34 1.13 -5.36 -1.49
CA GLU A 34 2.44 -5.12 -0.87
C GLU A 34 2.48 -3.79 -0.12
N ALA A 35 1.97 -2.71 -0.72
CA ALA A 35 1.89 -1.41 -0.06
C ALA A 35 1.06 -1.46 1.24
N GLN A 36 -0.06 -2.19 1.22
CA GLN A 36 -0.90 -2.38 2.40
C GLN A 36 -0.19 -3.20 3.48
N ALA A 37 0.48 -4.28 3.10
CA ALA A 37 1.23 -5.14 4.01
C ALA A 37 2.36 -4.36 4.71
N LEU A 38 3.13 -3.58 3.96
CA LEU A 38 4.19 -2.72 4.49
C LEU A 38 3.63 -1.65 5.42
N CYS A 39 2.49 -1.03 5.09
CA CYS A 39 1.86 -0.07 5.98
C CYS A 39 1.49 -0.70 7.34
N HIS A 40 0.97 -1.93 7.34
CA HIS A 40 0.70 -2.68 8.57
C HIS A 40 1.97 -3.04 9.34
N GLU A 41 3.02 -3.46 8.63
CA GLU A 41 4.31 -3.78 9.24
C GLU A 41 4.92 -2.55 9.94
N ALA A 42 4.90 -1.37 9.29
CA ALA A 42 5.38 -0.13 9.90
C ALA A 42 4.62 0.20 11.19
N ILE A 43 3.29 -0.02 11.22
CA ILE A 43 2.48 0.18 12.44
C ILE A 43 2.92 -0.79 13.56
N MET A 44 3.19 -2.06 13.22
CA MET A 44 3.66 -3.05 14.20
C MET A 44 5.05 -2.69 14.74
N GLN A 45 5.96 -2.24 13.88
CA GLN A 45 7.30 -1.77 14.27
C GLN A 45 7.23 -0.54 15.20
N LEU A 46 6.31 0.39 14.94
CA LEU A 46 6.04 1.50 15.86
C LEU A 46 5.56 1.02 17.23
N GLY A 47 4.63 0.06 17.26
CA GLY A 47 4.14 -0.54 18.51
C GLY A 47 5.25 -1.24 19.30
N ALA A 48 6.28 -1.76 18.61
CA ALA A 48 7.46 -2.38 19.22
C ALA A 48 8.56 -1.37 19.60
N GLY A 49 8.42 -0.09 19.26
CA GLY A 49 9.44 0.95 19.50
C GLY A 49 10.59 0.96 18.49
N HIS A 50 10.49 0.23 17.38
CA HIS A 50 11.50 0.18 16.33
C HIS A 50 11.31 1.32 15.32
N LEU A 51 11.50 2.57 15.76
CA LEU A 51 11.20 3.75 14.95
C LEU A 51 12.00 3.80 13.63
N GLY A 52 13.27 3.39 13.64
CA GLY A 52 14.11 3.38 12.44
C GLY A 52 13.59 2.44 11.34
N ASP A 53 13.17 1.24 11.72
CA ASP A 53 12.58 0.27 10.79
C ASP A 53 11.24 0.80 10.26
N ALA A 54 10.41 1.37 11.15
CA ALA A 54 9.11 1.92 10.79
C ALA A 54 9.21 3.06 9.76
N VAL A 55 10.23 3.91 9.87
CA VAL A 55 10.54 4.96 8.87
C VAL A 55 10.82 4.32 7.51
N GLN A 56 11.74 3.35 7.45
CA GLN A 56 12.12 2.72 6.18
C GLN A 56 10.94 1.99 5.54
N THR A 57 10.19 1.23 6.33
CA THR A 57 9.04 0.45 5.85
C THR A 57 7.93 1.36 5.34
N ILE A 58 7.60 2.46 6.04
CA ILE A 58 6.53 3.36 5.58
C ILE A 58 6.93 4.19 4.35
N GLU A 59 8.20 4.58 4.24
CA GLU A 59 8.71 5.26 3.04
C GLU A 59 8.61 4.35 1.82
N TYR A 60 8.95 3.07 1.96
CA TYR A 60 8.81 2.09 0.89
C TYR A 60 7.33 1.89 0.50
N ALA A 61 6.42 1.78 1.48
CA ALA A 61 4.99 1.72 1.22
C ALA A 61 4.49 2.95 0.43
N LEU A 62 4.95 4.17 0.77
CA LEU A 62 4.62 5.41 0.06
C LEU A 62 5.14 5.46 -1.37
N HIS A 63 6.24 4.77 -1.67
CA HIS A 63 6.77 4.64 -3.03
C HIS A 63 5.90 3.74 -3.90
N LEU A 64 5.31 2.69 -3.34
CA LEU A 64 4.40 1.79 -4.05
C LEU A 64 3.04 2.45 -4.27
N LYS A 65 2.40 2.94 -3.19
CA LYS A 65 1.07 3.56 -3.26
C LYS A 65 0.86 4.56 -2.13
N ARG A 66 0.45 5.76 -2.49
CA ARG A 66 0.15 6.84 -1.52
C ARG A 66 -1.29 6.76 -1.03
N GLU A 67 -1.55 5.84 -0.10
CA GLU A 67 -2.87 5.70 0.51
C GLU A 67 -3.03 6.63 1.73
N PRO A 68 -4.28 7.03 2.08
CA PRO A 68 -4.53 7.93 3.20
C PRO A 68 -3.94 7.43 4.52
N LEU A 69 -4.02 6.13 4.79
CA LEU A 69 -3.46 5.52 6.00
C LEU A 69 -1.92 5.62 6.00
N THR A 70 -1.28 5.24 4.90
CA THR A 70 0.18 5.31 4.75
C THR A 70 0.70 6.73 4.98
N GLN A 71 -0.01 7.74 4.45
CA GLN A 71 0.31 9.16 4.69
C GLN A 71 0.13 9.57 6.15
N ALA A 72 -0.94 9.09 6.82
CA ALA A 72 -1.18 9.38 8.21
C ALA A 72 -0.10 8.79 9.12
N VAL A 73 0.31 7.53 8.88
CA VAL A 73 1.39 6.88 9.62
C VAL A 73 2.70 7.63 9.42
N TRP A 74 3.06 7.98 8.18
CA TRP A 74 4.26 8.79 7.92
C TRP A 74 4.22 10.15 8.63
N GLY A 75 3.07 10.83 8.58
CA GLY A 75 2.84 12.07 9.30
C GLY A 75 3.08 11.91 10.81
N PHE A 76 2.57 10.85 11.41
CA PHE A 76 2.77 10.54 12.82
C PHE A 76 4.25 10.32 13.18
N ILE A 77 4.96 9.50 12.40
CA ILE A 77 6.39 9.22 12.59
C ILE A 77 7.22 10.50 12.52
N ARG A 78 6.94 11.37 11.54
CA ARG A 78 7.64 12.65 11.39
C ARG A 78 7.43 13.58 12.59
N HIS A 79 6.25 13.57 13.21
CA HIS A 79 6.00 14.38 14.41
C HIS A 79 6.73 13.82 15.63
N GLN A 80 6.79 12.49 15.80
CA GLN A 80 7.54 11.88 16.91
C GLN A 80 9.06 12.11 16.81
N SER A 81 9.60 12.13 15.59
CA SER A 81 11.06 12.30 15.38
C SER A 81 11.57 13.73 15.65
N LEU A 82 10.66 14.68 15.90
CA LEU A 82 10.98 16.08 16.23
C LEU A 82 10.95 16.37 17.74
N HIS A 83 10.63 15.36 18.56
CA HIS A 83 10.60 15.42 20.02
C HIS A 83 11.71 14.55 20.63
#